data_AF-A0A2S7XV04-F1
#
_entry.id   AF-A0A2S7XV04-F1
#
_cell.length_a   1.000
_cell.length_b   1.000
_cell.length_c   1.000
_cell.angle_alpha   90.00
_cell.angle_beta   90.00
_cell.angle_gamma   90.00
#
_symmetry.space_group_name_H-M   'P 1'
#
loop_
_entity.id
_entity.type
_entity.pdbx_description
1 polymer ?
#
loop_
_entity_poly.entity_id
_entity_poly.type
_entity_poly.pdbx_seq_one_letter_code
_entity_poly.pdbx_strand_id
1 'polypeptide(L)'
;MTMLDRMRSFYSLARGAGLIALLALAIPTHADGLNDTGITTCSNATENGLPCPVADFPGQDAEFGSNGFDFTKLDAAGNDLPATATDHTCVRDNVTGLIWQVKLSDSEFTFDETAGYVTSVNSTGLCGFNDWRMPNPKELLGIANHSIAYPDPTIDTNYFPNTPNSWFWSGSPHANDASSAWSVLFYSGHPSSRYRSNDFHVRLVRSGQSFDSFVDNEDGTVTQSNTGLMWAKCSEGQSGTNCTGTTKKMNWSAALIAANNSNLGGYNDWRLPNFKELQALVDYSRYLPAIDTDYFPNTPSSFFWPGSPNAGYSNSAWSVTFSTGGADGYDRNYDFCVRLVRGGQSFDSFDTFQLTVIKSGAGGSITSSDNQINCGANCSGNFYSGAKIMLNAVVDSNSVFTGWSGGGCSGTSNCTVTMNAAQTITANFAPASYSLSINKSGNGLIYSDDYKINCGSTCSADFNSGIIVNLNTTPDAGYVFSNWSNGCTGSGACSILMNSAKAVLATFNPAPTYAIGLVANPSAGGSVTCSVNPVIQGGSTNCTATPNTGYTFTGFGGDCSGTSCSLTNVTANKTVTANFTAITYPINVTANPSLGGSVNCSVNPVSYGSSVIAPQRQRLVITSVDLAAIAAARVAA
;
A
#
# COMPACT_ATOMS: atom_id res chain seq x y z
N MET A 1 1.83 -20.90 -34.20
CA MET A 1 3.00 -21.39 -34.98
C MET A 1 3.46 -20.29 -35.93
N THR A 2 4.38 -19.47 -35.41
CA THR A 2 5.56 -18.87 -36.08
C THR A 2 5.29 -18.03 -37.35
N MET A 3 5.30 -16.68 -37.35
CA MET A 3 6.18 -15.71 -36.66
C MET A 3 7.67 -16.09 -36.69
N LEU A 4 8.13 -16.60 -37.83
CA LEU A 4 9.55 -16.69 -38.16
C LEU A 4 9.75 -16.88 -39.67
N ASP A 5 9.20 -16.02 -40.56
CA ASP A 5 9.63 -16.11 -41.97
C ASP A 5 9.31 -14.94 -42.95
N ARG A 6 9.38 -13.66 -42.56
CA ARG A 6 9.50 -12.55 -43.54
C ARG A 6 10.32 -11.37 -43.02
N MET A 7 11.64 -11.56 -42.92
CA MET A 7 12.62 -10.47 -42.87
C MET A 7 13.45 -10.45 -44.17
N ARG A 8 13.87 -9.24 -44.57
CA ARG A 8 14.72 -8.81 -45.73
C ARG A 8 13.88 -8.37 -46.94
N SER A 9 14.02 -7.18 -47.55
CA SER A 9 15.03 -6.12 -47.46
C SER A 9 14.61 -4.87 -48.28
N PHE A 10 15.31 -3.73 -48.05
CA PHE A 10 15.54 -2.54 -48.92
C PHE A 10 14.57 -1.33 -49.00
N TYR A 11 14.98 -0.26 -48.29
CA TYR A 11 15.24 1.15 -48.70
C TYR A 11 14.28 2.02 -49.56
N SER A 12 13.97 3.19 -48.99
CA SER A 12 13.84 4.56 -49.56
C SER A 12 12.57 4.97 -50.33
N LEU A 13 11.84 5.97 -49.83
CA LEU A 13 11.93 7.39 -50.24
C LEU A 13 10.84 8.23 -49.55
N ALA A 14 11.18 9.49 -49.29
CA ALA A 14 10.58 10.37 -48.30
C ALA A 14 9.29 11.11 -48.72
N ARG A 15 8.66 11.69 -47.69
CA ARG A 15 7.84 12.93 -47.63
C ARG A 15 6.34 12.74 -47.44
N GLY A 16 5.86 13.19 -46.27
CA GLY A 16 4.44 13.44 -46.02
C GLY A 16 4.14 13.79 -44.57
N ALA A 17 4.43 15.04 -44.18
CA ALA A 17 3.79 15.83 -43.13
C ALA A 17 3.55 15.21 -41.73
N GLY A 18 4.30 15.73 -40.75
CA GLY A 18 3.71 16.26 -39.52
C GLY A 18 3.26 15.26 -38.46
N LEU A 19 4.22 14.76 -37.69
CA LEU A 19 4.08 14.62 -36.23
C LEU A 19 5.50 14.62 -35.65
N ILE A 20 6.00 15.80 -35.26
CA ILE A 20 7.15 15.86 -34.35
C ILE A 20 6.58 15.37 -33.01
N ALA A 21 6.70 14.07 -32.77
CA ALA A 21 6.76 13.59 -31.40
C ALA A 21 8.03 14.25 -30.84
N LEU A 22 7.85 15.33 -30.08
CA LEU A 22 8.87 15.83 -29.18
C LEU A 22 9.09 14.66 -28.21
N LEU A 23 10.02 13.77 -28.56
CA LEU A 23 10.63 12.88 -27.59
C LEU A 23 11.29 13.86 -26.62
N ALA A 24 10.59 14.17 -25.54
CA ALA A 24 11.22 14.77 -24.38
C ALA A 24 12.25 13.74 -23.96
N LEU A 25 13.47 13.88 -24.47
CA LEU A 25 14.66 13.35 -23.84
C LEU A 25 14.56 13.86 -22.41
N ALA A 26 14.19 12.97 -21.51
CA ALA A 26 14.51 13.15 -20.12
C ALA A 26 16.03 13.33 -20.12
N ILE A 27 16.47 14.57 -19.96
CA ILE A 27 17.87 14.86 -19.72
C ILE A 27 18.16 14.17 -18.39
N PRO A 28 19.04 13.16 -18.33
CA PRO A 28 19.37 12.51 -17.07
C PRO A 28 19.94 13.58 -16.13
N THR A 29 19.24 13.75 -15.02
CA THR A 29 19.75 14.45 -13.85
C THR A 29 20.65 13.45 -13.14
N HIS A 30 21.94 13.79 -12.99
CA HIS A 30 23.11 12.96 -12.65
C HIS A 30 23.85 12.40 -13.86
N ALA A 31 25.18 12.35 -13.75
CA ALA A 31 25.94 11.35 -14.47
C ALA A 31 25.62 9.99 -13.88
N ASP A 32 24.49 9.40 -14.29
CA ASP A 32 24.09 8.06 -13.89
C ASP A 32 25.29 7.14 -14.11
N GLY A 33 25.77 6.54 -13.03
CA GLY A 33 26.80 5.51 -13.13
C GLY A 33 28.26 5.93 -12.96
N LEU A 34 28.62 7.14 -12.51
CA LEU A 34 30.03 7.44 -12.17
C LEU A 34 30.17 8.14 -10.80
N ASN A 35 30.89 7.50 -9.88
CA ASN A 35 31.30 8.12 -8.62
C ASN A 35 32.32 9.24 -8.89
N ASP A 36 32.19 10.34 -8.16
CA ASP A 36 33.19 11.39 -8.14
C ASP A 36 34.46 10.94 -7.39
N THR A 37 35.56 11.69 -7.49
CA THR A 37 36.86 11.35 -6.91
C THR A 37 36.86 11.43 -5.38
N GLY A 38 35.94 12.20 -4.80
CA GLY A 38 35.88 12.47 -3.37
C GLY A 38 36.78 13.63 -2.93
N ILE A 39 37.53 14.26 -3.83
CA ILE A 39 38.35 15.45 -3.52
C ILE A 39 37.43 16.63 -3.22
N THR A 40 37.51 17.17 -2.00
CA THR A 40 36.62 18.25 -1.51
C THR A 40 37.32 19.59 -1.29
N THR A 41 38.63 19.66 -1.56
CA THR A 41 39.43 20.89 -1.41
C THR A 41 40.28 21.14 -2.64
N CYS A 42 40.55 22.41 -2.89
CA CYS A 42 41.37 22.88 -3.99
C CYS A 42 42.85 22.92 -3.60
N SER A 43 43.68 23.25 -4.58
CA SER A 43 45.13 23.32 -4.42
C SER A 43 45.74 24.43 -5.28
N ASN A 44 46.93 24.91 -4.91
CA ASN A 44 47.73 25.85 -5.71
C ASN A 44 49.03 25.17 -6.18
N ALA A 45 50.02 25.89 -6.71
CA ALA A 45 51.26 25.27 -7.21
C ALA A 45 52.00 24.35 -6.21
N THR A 46 51.86 24.58 -4.89
CA THR A 46 52.68 23.95 -3.85
C THR A 46 51.88 23.35 -2.69
N GLU A 47 50.58 23.63 -2.58
CA GLU A 47 49.75 23.34 -1.41
C GLU A 47 48.41 22.72 -1.81
N ASN A 48 48.01 21.66 -1.10
CA ASN A 48 46.68 21.03 -1.17
C ASN A 48 45.82 21.47 0.03
N GLY A 49 44.52 21.18 0.02
CA GLY A 49 43.66 21.43 1.19
C GLY A 49 43.12 22.85 1.29
N LEU A 50 43.18 23.63 0.21
CA LEU A 50 42.74 25.02 0.19
C LEU A 50 41.23 25.11 -0.06
N PRO A 51 40.56 26.13 0.49
CA PRO A 51 39.20 26.47 0.10
C PRO A 51 39.14 26.78 -1.40
N CYS A 52 38.07 26.33 -2.04
CA CYS A 52 37.78 26.64 -3.43
C CYS A 52 36.97 27.95 -3.57
N PRO A 53 37.11 28.71 -4.68
CA PRO A 53 38.09 28.53 -5.74
C PRO A 53 39.48 29.06 -5.35
N VAL A 54 40.52 28.59 -6.03
CA VAL A 54 41.90 29.07 -5.84
C VAL A 54 42.30 29.96 -7.02
N ALA A 55 42.79 31.17 -6.73
CA ALA A 55 43.30 32.09 -7.75
C ALA A 55 44.40 31.41 -8.60
N ASP A 56 44.36 31.61 -9.92
CA ASP A 56 45.23 30.98 -10.93
C ASP A 56 45.10 29.45 -11.08
N PHE A 57 44.20 28.81 -10.31
CA PHE A 57 43.87 27.40 -10.41
C PHE A 57 42.35 27.19 -10.38
N PRO A 58 41.59 27.81 -11.31
CA PRO A 58 40.13 27.74 -11.31
C PRO A 58 39.61 26.39 -11.81
N GLY A 59 38.40 26.02 -11.42
CA GLY A 59 37.73 24.84 -11.95
C GLY A 59 38.48 23.54 -11.68
N GLN A 60 38.99 23.38 -10.47
CA GLN A 60 39.50 22.10 -9.99
C GLN A 60 38.35 21.14 -9.66
N ASP A 61 38.69 19.86 -9.50
CA ASP A 61 37.78 18.78 -9.12
C ASP A 61 36.81 19.14 -7.98
N ALA A 62 37.35 19.69 -6.89
CA ALA A 62 36.56 20.09 -5.71
C ALA A 62 35.57 21.24 -5.94
N GLU A 63 35.67 21.97 -7.05
CA GLU A 63 34.67 22.98 -7.45
C GLU A 63 33.44 22.34 -8.12
N PHE A 64 33.56 21.07 -8.54
CA PHE A 64 32.53 20.34 -9.28
C PHE A 64 32.09 19.00 -8.69
N GLY A 65 32.51 18.68 -7.46
CA GLY A 65 32.14 17.43 -6.78
C GLY A 65 31.67 17.67 -5.35
N SER A 66 30.59 17.01 -4.94
CA SER A 66 30.17 16.94 -3.53
C SER A 66 29.87 15.50 -3.14
N ASN A 67 30.68 14.93 -2.23
CA ASN A 67 30.55 13.58 -1.66
C ASN A 67 30.11 12.50 -2.66
N GLY A 68 31.03 12.18 -3.58
CA GLY A 68 30.86 11.27 -4.72
C GLY A 68 30.58 9.79 -4.48
N PHE A 69 30.26 9.39 -3.24
CA PHE A 69 30.03 7.99 -2.89
C PHE A 69 28.76 7.85 -2.06
N ASP A 70 27.86 6.98 -2.52
CA ASP A 70 26.68 6.56 -1.77
C ASP A 70 26.66 5.04 -1.72
N PHE A 71 26.94 4.49 -0.55
CA PHE A 71 27.06 3.05 -0.34
C PHE A 71 26.02 2.55 0.67
N THR A 72 25.41 1.41 0.36
CA THR A 72 24.53 0.67 1.26
C THR A 72 25.15 -0.68 1.60
N LYS A 73 25.23 -0.97 2.90
CA LYS A 73 25.67 -2.28 3.41
C LYS A 73 24.58 -3.31 3.16
N LEU A 74 24.97 -4.52 2.74
CA LEU A 74 24.06 -5.64 2.50
C LEU A 74 24.42 -6.85 3.35
N ASP A 75 23.40 -7.57 3.83
CA ASP A 75 23.55 -8.85 4.53
C ASP A 75 23.90 -10.02 3.57
N ALA A 76 24.06 -11.21 4.13
CA ALA A 76 24.39 -12.42 3.37
C ALA A 76 23.28 -12.90 2.41
N ALA A 77 22.07 -12.38 2.55
CA ALA A 77 20.94 -12.62 1.65
C ALA A 77 20.74 -11.48 0.64
N GLY A 78 21.56 -10.42 0.71
CA GLY A 78 21.49 -9.26 -0.18
C GLY A 78 20.48 -8.19 0.26
N ASN A 79 19.99 -8.23 1.50
CA ASN A 79 19.08 -7.21 2.03
C ASN A 79 19.85 -6.03 2.61
N ASP A 80 19.23 -4.85 2.54
CA ASP A 80 19.76 -3.61 3.06
C ASP A 80 19.95 -3.66 4.58
N LEU A 81 21.13 -3.23 5.01
CA LEU A 81 21.50 -3.06 6.41
C LEU A 81 21.55 -1.56 6.77
N PRO A 82 21.27 -1.21 8.04
CA PRO A 82 21.46 0.16 8.50
C PRO A 82 22.94 0.58 8.38
N ALA A 83 23.20 1.86 8.15
CA ALA A 83 24.57 2.39 8.05
C ALA A 83 25.45 2.06 9.28
N THR A 84 24.81 1.95 10.46
CA THR A 84 25.44 1.59 11.74
C THR A 84 25.81 0.11 11.88
N ALA A 85 25.44 -0.74 10.92
CA ALA A 85 25.82 -2.16 10.94
C ALA A 85 27.35 -2.29 11.01
N THR A 86 27.82 -3.10 11.94
CA THR A 86 29.25 -3.35 12.16
C THR A 86 29.81 -4.45 11.25
N ASP A 87 28.92 -5.24 10.65
CA ASP A 87 29.21 -6.32 9.73
C ASP A 87 28.26 -6.28 8.52
N HIS A 88 28.78 -6.68 7.36
CA HIS A 88 28.06 -6.76 6.10
C HIS A 88 28.84 -7.64 5.12
N THR A 89 28.12 -8.29 4.20
CA THR A 89 28.70 -9.26 3.25
C THR A 89 28.95 -8.65 1.88
N CYS A 90 28.12 -7.68 1.48
CA CYS A 90 28.28 -6.92 0.25
C CYS A 90 28.02 -5.44 0.46
N VAL A 91 28.44 -4.64 -0.50
CA VAL A 91 28.13 -3.20 -0.57
C VAL A 91 27.46 -2.93 -1.90
N ARG A 92 26.28 -2.33 -1.87
CA ARG A 92 25.69 -1.72 -3.06
C ARG A 92 26.17 -0.28 -3.15
N ASP A 93 26.62 0.10 -4.31
CA ASP A 93 26.86 1.48 -4.69
C ASP A 93 25.58 2.01 -5.34
N ASN A 94 24.97 3.00 -4.71
CA ASN A 94 23.70 3.57 -5.14
C ASN A 94 23.88 4.57 -6.30
N VAL A 95 25.09 5.07 -6.53
CA VAL A 95 25.41 5.93 -7.68
C VAL A 95 25.57 5.07 -8.93
N THR A 96 26.24 3.93 -8.80
CA THR A 96 26.56 3.04 -9.93
C THR A 96 25.56 1.92 -10.16
N GLY A 97 24.79 1.56 -9.13
CA GLY A 97 23.95 0.35 -9.09
C GLY A 97 24.77 -0.95 -8.98
N LEU A 98 26.09 -0.87 -8.90
CA LEU A 98 26.96 -2.04 -8.77
C LEU A 98 26.89 -2.59 -7.35
N ILE A 99 27.00 -3.91 -7.24
CA ILE A 99 27.14 -4.58 -5.94
C ILE A 99 28.51 -5.23 -5.89
N TRP A 100 29.22 -4.94 -4.80
CA TRP A 100 30.60 -5.30 -4.58
C TRP A 100 30.74 -6.33 -3.46
N GLN A 101 31.62 -7.29 -3.68
CA GLN A 101 32.04 -8.24 -2.66
C GLN A 101 32.77 -7.50 -1.53
N VAL A 102 32.41 -7.80 -0.27
CA VAL A 102 33.21 -7.44 0.91
C VAL A 102 34.04 -8.65 1.33
N LYS A 103 35.28 -8.39 1.77
CA LYS A 103 36.24 -9.42 2.14
C LYS A 103 36.69 -9.23 3.58
N LEU A 104 36.75 -10.33 4.32
CA LEU A 104 37.27 -10.37 5.69
C LEU A 104 38.77 -10.69 5.74
N SER A 105 39.29 -11.29 4.67
CA SER A 105 40.72 -11.50 4.43
C SER A 105 40.99 -11.46 2.93
N ASP A 106 42.06 -10.77 2.53
CA ASP A 106 42.46 -10.71 1.14
C ASP A 106 43.53 -11.76 0.81
N SER A 107 43.28 -12.53 -0.24
CA SER A 107 44.23 -13.45 -0.86
C SER A 107 44.66 -12.89 -2.21
N GLU A 108 45.87 -13.23 -2.61
CA GLU A 108 46.44 -12.83 -3.90
C GLU A 108 46.32 -13.99 -4.90
N PHE A 109 46.18 -13.63 -6.17
CA PHE A 109 46.02 -14.55 -7.29
C PHE A 109 46.82 -14.03 -8.48
N THR A 110 47.38 -14.94 -9.27
CA THR A 110 47.76 -14.61 -10.64
C THR A 110 46.51 -14.27 -11.46
N PHE A 111 46.66 -13.53 -12.56
CA PHE A 111 45.52 -13.12 -13.38
C PHE A 111 44.70 -14.34 -13.87
N ASP A 112 45.39 -15.42 -14.26
CA ASP A 112 44.76 -16.63 -14.80
C ASP A 112 43.99 -17.42 -13.73
N GLU A 113 44.40 -17.34 -12.47
CA GLU A 113 43.72 -18.00 -11.34
C GLU A 113 42.42 -17.29 -10.93
N THR A 114 42.25 -16.01 -11.30
CA THR A 114 41.05 -15.22 -10.94
C THR A 114 39.75 -15.84 -11.44
N ALA A 115 39.77 -16.54 -12.58
CA ALA A 115 38.60 -17.23 -13.12
C ALA A 115 38.12 -18.39 -12.22
N GLY A 116 39.06 -19.11 -11.62
CA GLY A 116 38.76 -20.14 -10.62
C GLY A 116 38.15 -19.53 -9.35
N TYR A 117 38.69 -18.39 -8.90
CA TYR A 117 38.14 -17.66 -7.77
C TYR A 117 36.71 -17.16 -8.03
N VAL A 118 36.43 -16.57 -9.19
CA VAL A 118 35.06 -16.17 -9.61
C VAL A 118 34.11 -17.36 -9.57
N THR A 119 34.52 -18.51 -10.11
CA THR A 119 33.73 -19.75 -10.10
C THR A 119 33.43 -20.20 -8.67
N SER A 120 34.42 -20.12 -7.77
CA SER A 120 34.25 -20.49 -6.37
C SER A 120 33.23 -19.59 -5.67
N VAL A 121 33.32 -18.26 -5.84
CA VAL A 121 32.38 -17.32 -5.22
C VAL A 121 30.96 -17.54 -5.75
N ASN A 122 30.79 -17.72 -7.05
CA ASN A 122 29.48 -18.00 -7.64
C ASN A 122 28.87 -19.33 -7.17
N SER A 123 29.67 -20.32 -6.77
CA SER A 123 29.13 -21.56 -6.19
C SER A 123 28.56 -21.40 -4.78
N THR A 124 28.93 -20.31 -4.09
CA THR A 124 28.50 -20.07 -2.70
C THR A 124 27.20 -19.28 -2.58
N GLY A 125 26.74 -18.62 -3.64
CA GLY A 125 25.57 -17.74 -3.56
C GLY A 125 25.80 -16.50 -2.69
N LEU A 126 27.01 -15.92 -2.74
CA LEU A 126 27.38 -14.75 -1.94
C LEU A 126 26.35 -13.61 -2.11
N CYS A 127 25.80 -13.16 -0.97
CA CYS A 127 24.73 -12.15 -0.91
C CYS A 127 23.45 -12.53 -1.66
N GLY A 128 23.16 -13.83 -1.79
CA GLY A 128 22.04 -14.35 -2.57
C GLY A 128 22.28 -14.37 -4.08
N PHE A 129 23.50 -14.11 -4.55
CA PHE A 129 23.81 -13.95 -5.97
C PHE A 129 24.86 -14.94 -6.49
N ASN A 130 24.74 -15.34 -7.77
CA ASN A 130 25.61 -16.30 -8.46
C ASN A 130 26.14 -15.77 -9.81
N ASP A 131 26.07 -14.44 -10.02
CA ASP A 131 26.44 -13.73 -11.24
C ASP A 131 27.63 -12.76 -11.02
N TRP A 132 28.50 -13.10 -10.06
CA TRP A 132 29.72 -12.35 -9.77
C TRP A 132 30.73 -12.48 -10.91
N ARG A 133 31.46 -11.38 -11.16
CA ARG A 133 32.52 -11.31 -12.16
C ARG A 133 33.66 -10.41 -11.71
N MET A 134 34.76 -10.47 -12.45
CA MET A 134 35.83 -9.49 -12.33
C MET A 134 35.33 -8.11 -12.81
N PRO A 135 35.67 -7.02 -12.09
CA PRO A 135 35.37 -5.65 -12.50
C PRO A 135 36.27 -5.21 -13.65
N ASN A 136 35.83 -4.25 -14.47
CA ASN A 136 36.75 -3.55 -15.36
C ASN A 136 37.53 -2.45 -14.58
N PRO A 137 38.58 -1.84 -15.16
CA PRO A 137 39.36 -0.82 -14.45
C PRO A 137 38.54 0.41 -14.03
N LYS A 138 37.55 0.83 -14.83
CA LYS A 138 36.67 1.98 -14.53
C LYS A 138 35.81 1.69 -13.31
N GLU A 139 35.28 0.47 -13.20
CA GLU A 139 34.48 0.02 -12.05
C GLU A 139 35.32 -0.02 -10.77
N LEU A 140 36.54 -0.57 -10.82
CA LEU A 140 37.45 -0.56 -9.65
C LEU A 140 37.79 0.87 -9.20
N LEU A 141 37.99 1.78 -10.15
CA LEU A 141 38.18 3.20 -9.83
C LEU A 141 36.92 3.84 -9.29
N GLY A 142 35.75 3.34 -9.65
CA GLY A 142 34.46 3.74 -9.11
C GLY A 142 34.45 3.71 -7.58
N ILE A 143 35.07 2.70 -6.95
CA ILE A 143 35.15 2.60 -5.48
C ILE A 143 36.41 3.24 -4.87
N ALA A 144 37.32 3.79 -5.67
CA ALA A 144 38.52 4.44 -5.16
C ALA A 144 38.24 5.88 -4.73
N ASN A 145 38.60 6.25 -3.50
CA ASN A 145 38.47 7.62 -2.97
C ASN A 145 39.83 8.33 -3.00
N HIS A 146 39.97 9.28 -3.93
CA HIS A 146 41.20 10.02 -4.19
C HIS A 146 41.48 11.14 -3.19
N SER A 147 40.57 11.44 -2.27
CA SER A 147 40.84 12.35 -1.15
C SER A 147 41.66 11.70 -0.04
N ILE A 148 41.70 10.36 0.00
CA ILE A 148 42.47 9.60 0.97
C ILE A 148 43.90 9.50 0.44
N ALA A 149 44.86 10.01 1.20
CA ALA A 149 46.28 9.90 0.90
C ALA A 149 46.91 8.73 1.66
N TYR A 150 48.05 8.24 1.16
CA TYR A 150 48.94 7.32 1.87
C TYR A 150 49.16 7.79 3.33
N PRO A 151 49.17 6.87 4.34
CA PRO A 151 49.31 5.41 4.24
C PRO A 151 48.05 4.59 4.04
N ASP A 152 46.88 5.22 4.13
CA ASP A 152 45.60 4.53 4.06
C ASP A 152 45.28 4.12 2.61
N PRO A 153 44.57 2.99 2.41
CA PRO A 153 44.13 2.61 1.08
C PRO A 153 43.12 3.64 0.57
N THR A 154 43.19 3.99 -0.72
CA THR A 154 42.33 4.98 -1.38
C THR A 154 40.91 4.45 -1.60
N ILE A 155 40.21 4.09 -0.53
CA ILE A 155 38.86 3.49 -0.51
C ILE A 155 38.24 3.71 0.87
N ASP A 156 36.91 3.82 0.97
CA ASP A 156 36.24 3.93 2.26
C ASP A 156 36.23 2.58 3.00
N THR A 157 37.10 2.45 4.00
CA THR A 157 37.25 1.22 4.80
C THR A 157 36.07 0.92 5.72
N ASN A 158 35.12 1.84 5.90
CA ASN A 158 33.87 1.55 6.63
C ASN A 158 32.94 0.65 5.82
N TYR A 159 33.00 0.74 4.49
CA TYR A 159 32.26 -0.10 3.56
C TYR A 159 33.13 -1.24 3.01
N PHE A 160 34.44 -1.02 2.87
CA PHE A 160 35.38 -2.02 2.37
C PHE A 160 36.46 -2.32 3.41
N PRO A 161 36.10 -2.95 4.55
CA PRO A 161 37.04 -3.28 5.61
C PRO A 161 38.15 -4.21 5.11
N ASN A 162 39.31 -4.15 5.78
CA ASN A 162 40.49 -4.97 5.51
C ASN A 162 41.07 -4.85 4.09
N THR A 163 40.76 -3.79 3.35
CA THR A 163 41.35 -3.56 2.02
C THR A 163 42.82 -3.18 2.14
N PRO A 164 43.78 -3.96 1.59
CA PRO A 164 45.18 -3.58 1.57
C PRO A 164 45.48 -2.44 0.58
N ASN A 165 46.53 -1.66 0.85
CA ASN A 165 47.09 -0.63 -0.04
C ASN A 165 47.94 -1.26 -1.17
N SER A 166 47.34 -2.19 -1.92
CA SER A 166 48.02 -3.01 -2.92
C SER A 166 47.25 -3.02 -4.26
N TRP A 167 47.76 -3.76 -5.23
CA TRP A 167 47.17 -3.93 -6.55
C TRP A 167 45.96 -4.85 -6.50
N PHE A 168 44.93 -4.50 -7.26
CA PHE A 168 43.73 -5.30 -7.47
C PHE A 168 43.56 -5.56 -8.97
N TRP A 169 43.44 -6.83 -9.35
CA TRP A 169 43.17 -7.21 -10.72
C TRP A 169 41.81 -6.72 -11.17
N SER A 170 41.77 -6.13 -12.36
CA SER A 170 40.54 -6.05 -13.16
C SER A 170 40.40 -7.30 -14.03
N GLY A 171 39.27 -7.47 -14.69
CA GLY A 171 39.03 -8.51 -15.70
C GLY A 171 39.49 -8.13 -17.11
N SER A 172 40.21 -7.01 -17.28
CA SER A 172 40.56 -6.49 -18.60
C SER A 172 41.99 -6.89 -19.01
N PRO A 173 42.17 -7.68 -20.07
CA PRO A 173 43.50 -7.94 -20.64
C PRO A 173 44.05 -6.68 -21.31
N HIS A 174 45.37 -6.62 -21.49
CA HIS A 174 46.00 -5.52 -22.21
C HIS A 174 45.85 -5.66 -23.73
N ALA A 175 45.46 -4.60 -24.43
CA ALA A 175 45.08 -4.64 -25.85
C ALA A 175 46.19 -5.12 -26.80
N ASN A 176 47.45 -4.81 -26.50
CA ASN A 176 48.60 -5.15 -27.36
C ASN A 176 49.70 -5.97 -26.66
N ASP A 177 49.45 -6.49 -25.46
CA ASP A 177 50.40 -7.34 -24.73
C ASP A 177 49.68 -8.49 -24.02
N ALA A 178 49.75 -9.68 -24.62
CA ALA A 178 49.09 -10.87 -24.09
C ALA A 178 49.66 -11.33 -22.74
N SER A 179 50.85 -10.89 -22.35
CA SER A 179 51.47 -11.22 -21.06
C SER A 179 51.01 -10.31 -19.92
N SER A 180 50.25 -9.26 -20.23
CA SER A 180 49.82 -8.24 -19.29
C SER A 180 48.30 -8.12 -19.18
N ALA A 181 47.85 -7.64 -18.03
CA ALA A 181 46.45 -7.30 -17.77
C ALA A 181 46.36 -6.03 -16.92
N TRP A 182 45.17 -5.44 -16.86
CA TRP A 182 44.93 -4.20 -16.11
C TRP A 182 44.64 -4.47 -14.64
N SER A 183 45.17 -3.60 -13.79
CA SER A 183 44.98 -3.60 -12.35
C SER A 183 44.82 -2.16 -11.84
N VAL A 184 44.26 -2.00 -10.65
CA VAL A 184 44.15 -0.71 -9.95
C VAL A 184 44.89 -0.80 -8.64
N LEU A 185 45.76 0.18 -8.35
CA LEU A 185 46.50 0.25 -7.10
C LEU A 185 45.73 1.05 -6.06
N PHE A 186 45.27 0.43 -4.97
CA PHE A 186 44.61 1.15 -3.87
C PHE A 186 45.58 1.89 -2.93
N TYR A 187 46.90 1.87 -3.18
CA TYR A 187 47.83 2.81 -2.53
C TYR A 187 47.63 4.25 -3.01
N SER A 188 47.25 4.45 -4.27
CA SER A 188 47.07 5.80 -4.83
C SER A 188 45.89 5.94 -5.80
N GLY A 189 45.13 4.90 -6.06
CA GLY A 189 43.89 4.94 -6.83
C GLY A 189 44.07 5.10 -8.34
N HIS A 190 45.09 4.49 -8.95
CA HIS A 190 45.31 4.59 -10.41
C HIS A 190 45.37 3.22 -11.11
N PRO A 191 44.91 3.15 -12.38
CA PRO A 191 45.03 1.96 -13.22
C PRO A 191 46.43 1.83 -13.83
N SER A 192 46.98 0.61 -13.84
CA SER A 192 48.23 0.28 -14.51
C SER A 192 48.22 -1.15 -15.04
N SER A 193 48.92 -1.39 -16.14
CA SER A 193 49.10 -2.75 -16.66
C SER A 193 50.21 -3.48 -15.92
N ARG A 194 50.00 -4.76 -15.65
CA ARG A 194 50.93 -5.61 -14.91
C ARG A 194 51.02 -6.98 -15.54
N TYR A 195 52.14 -7.66 -15.33
CA TYR A 195 52.34 -9.03 -15.81
C TYR A 195 51.34 -9.98 -15.15
N ARG A 196 50.71 -10.83 -15.96
CA ARG A 196 49.70 -11.80 -15.52
C ARG A 196 50.22 -12.80 -14.48
N SER A 197 51.53 -13.00 -14.45
CA SER A 197 52.25 -13.86 -13.50
C SER A 197 52.37 -13.27 -12.08
N ASN A 198 52.01 -12.00 -11.88
CA ASN A 198 52.07 -11.38 -10.56
C ASN A 198 50.86 -11.78 -9.71
N ASP A 199 51.11 -11.98 -8.42
CA ASP A 199 50.07 -12.24 -7.43
C ASP A 199 49.49 -10.92 -6.92
N PHE A 200 48.20 -10.67 -7.17
CA PHE A 200 47.50 -9.48 -6.69
C PHE A 200 46.10 -9.80 -6.17
N HIS A 201 45.51 -8.86 -5.44
CA HIS A 201 44.17 -9.02 -4.88
C HIS A 201 43.08 -8.94 -5.95
N VAL A 202 41.88 -9.35 -5.57
CA VAL A 202 40.70 -9.34 -6.45
C VAL A 202 39.50 -8.85 -5.64
N ARG A 203 38.59 -8.09 -6.25
CA ARG A 203 37.30 -7.79 -5.63
C ARG A 203 36.23 -7.96 -6.69
N LEU A 204 35.32 -8.90 -6.46
CA LEU A 204 34.28 -9.19 -7.44
C LEU A 204 33.18 -8.13 -7.38
N VAL A 205 32.57 -7.94 -8.54
CA VAL A 205 31.41 -7.07 -8.73
C VAL A 205 30.32 -7.85 -9.47
N ARG A 206 29.08 -7.41 -9.35
CA ARG A 206 27.96 -7.89 -10.17
C ARG A 206 27.19 -6.72 -10.76
N SER A 207 26.32 -7.02 -11.73
CA SER A 207 25.78 -6.06 -12.71
C SER A 207 26.88 -5.51 -13.64
N GLY A 208 26.57 -4.61 -14.56
CA GLY A 208 27.55 -4.07 -15.51
C GLY A 208 27.34 -2.60 -15.80
N GLN A 209 28.43 -1.84 -15.86
CA GLN A 209 28.44 -0.46 -16.33
C GLN A 209 29.14 -0.36 -17.68
N SER A 210 28.57 0.44 -18.57
CA SER A 210 29.18 0.80 -19.85
C SER A 210 29.33 2.32 -19.93
N PHE A 211 30.52 2.76 -20.34
CA PHE A 211 30.87 4.17 -20.53
C PHE A 211 31.16 4.50 -22.00
N ASP A 212 30.87 3.56 -22.91
CA ASP A 212 31.36 3.61 -24.29
C ASP A 212 30.23 3.98 -25.27
N SER A 213 29.20 4.69 -24.79
CA SER A 213 28.09 5.19 -25.60
C SER A 213 28.21 6.69 -25.78
N PHE A 214 28.40 7.13 -27.02
CA PHE A 214 28.59 8.53 -27.37
C PHE A 214 27.62 8.99 -28.46
N VAL A 215 27.28 10.27 -28.41
CA VAL A 215 26.48 10.97 -29.41
C VAL A 215 27.28 12.19 -29.85
N ASP A 216 27.56 12.25 -31.15
CA ASP A 216 28.12 13.44 -31.76
C ASP A 216 27.02 14.50 -31.91
N ASN A 217 27.21 15.69 -31.34
CA ASN A 217 26.23 16.77 -31.40
C ASN A 217 26.38 17.63 -32.68
N GLU A 218 27.34 17.32 -33.55
CA GLU A 218 27.64 18.02 -34.80
C GLU A 218 28.05 19.51 -34.65
N ASP A 219 28.29 19.98 -33.43
CA ASP A 219 28.66 21.36 -33.08
C ASP A 219 30.09 21.50 -32.52
N GLY A 220 30.89 20.43 -32.64
CA GLY A 220 32.22 20.33 -32.04
C GLY A 220 32.23 19.71 -30.64
N THR A 221 31.09 19.24 -30.15
CA THR A 221 30.97 18.52 -28.87
C THR A 221 30.46 17.08 -29.05
N VAL A 222 30.72 16.24 -28.05
CA VAL A 222 30.29 14.84 -27.98
C VAL A 222 29.65 14.58 -26.62
N THR A 223 28.42 14.09 -26.59
CA THR A 223 27.72 13.70 -25.36
C THR A 223 27.96 12.23 -25.05
N GLN A 224 28.43 11.92 -23.84
CA GLN A 224 28.48 10.56 -23.32
C GLN A 224 27.11 10.19 -22.75
N SER A 225 26.43 9.22 -23.35
CA SER A 225 24.99 8.97 -23.12
C SER A 225 24.66 8.49 -21.71
N ASN A 226 25.55 7.72 -21.09
CA ASN A 226 25.34 7.14 -19.77
C ASN A 226 25.55 8.15 -18.64
N THR A 227 26.51 9.07 -18.78
CA THR A 227 26.82 10.09 -17.75
C THR A 227 26.21 11.46 -18.07
N GLY A 228 25.67 11.67 -19.27
CA GLY A 228 25.24 13.00 -19.71
C GLY A 228 26.39 14.03 -19.82
N LEU A 229 27.64 13.63 -19.59
CA LEU A 229 28.81 14.50 -19.73
C LEU A 229 28.96 14.91 -21.19
N MET A 230 29.15 16.20 -21.42
CA MET A 230 29.42 16.73 -22.75
C MET A 230 30.89 17.10 -22.85
N TRP A 231 31.54 16.55 -23.85
CA TRP A 231 32.97 16.64 -24.08
C TRP A 231 33.27 17.53 -25.27
N ALA A 232 34.36 18.28 -25.19
CA ALA A 232 34.97 18.82 -26.40
C ALA A 232 35.38 17.65 -27.30
N LYS A 233 34.96 17.67 -28.57
CA LYS A 233 35.30 16.62 -29.53
C LYS A 233 36.81 16.57 -29.80
N CYS A 234 37.42 17.74 -29.90
CA CYS A 234 38.84 17.88 -30.18
C CYS A 234 39.64 18.16 -28.91
N SER A 235 40.89 17.72 -28.90
CA SER A 235 41.83 18.17 -27.86
C SER A 235 42.16 19.64 -28.09
N GLU A 236 42.49 20.38 -27.03
CA GLU A 236 42.85 21.79 -27.15
C GLU A 236 43.96 22.01 -28.19
N GLY A 237 43.81 23.04 -29.04
CA GLY A 237 44.68 23.33 -30.18
C GLY A 237 44.32 22.63 -31.49
N GLN A 238 43.42 21.65 -31.48
CA GLN A 238 42.83 21.04 -32.68
C GLN A 238 41.43 21.62 -32.95
N SER A 239 40.97 21.53 -34.21
CA SER A 239 39.62 21.96 -34.58
C SER A 239 39.09 21.26 -35.84
N GLY A 240 37.83 21.53 -36.20
CA GLY A 240 37.13 20.91 -37.32
C GLY A 240 36.55 19.54 -36.98
N THR A 241 35.80 18.95 -37.92
CA THR A 241 35.10 17.67 -37.71
C THR A 241 36.03 16.49 -37.44
N ASN A 242 37.25 16.54 -37.97
CA ASN A 242 38.27 15.50 -37.80
C ASN A 242 39.38 15.89 -36.81
N CYS A 243 39.22 16.95 -36.02
CA CYS A 243 40.21 17.40 -35.03
C CYS A 243 41.64 17.51 -35.57
N THR A 244 41.77 18.22 -36.69
CA THR A 244 43.07 18.47 -37.33
C THR A 244 43.78 19.65 -36.66
N GLY A 245 45.11 19.70 -36.77
CA GLY A 245 45.94 20.74 -36.16
C GLY A 245 46.90 20.17 -35.11
N THR A 246 47.71 21.04 -34.53
CA THR A 246 48.69 20.67 -33.50
C THR A 246 48.05 20.81 -32.12
N THR A 247 47.99 19.72 -31.37
CA THR A 247 47.51 19.76 -29.99
C THR A 247 48.37 20.67 -29.13
N LYS A 248 47.72 21.57 -28.40
CA LYS A 248 48.36 22.45 -27.44
C LYS A 248 48.59 21.69 -26.14
N LYS A 249 49.84 21.71 -25.67
CA LYS A 249 50.21 21.17 -24.36
C LYS A 249 50.40 22.32 -23.38
N MET A 250 49.99 22.12 -22.14
CA MET A 250 49.97 23.14 -21.11
C MET A 250 50.34 22.53 -19.75
N ASN A 251 51.00 23.31 -18.91
CA ASN A 251 51.09 23.01 -17.48
C ASN A 251 49.70 23.05 -16.82
N TRP A 252 49.59 22.53 -15.61
CA TRP A 252 48.29 22.28 -14.98
C TRP A 252 47.48 23.56 -14.74
N SER A 253 48.11 24.65 -14.25
CA SER A 253 47.47 25.95 -14.06
C SER A 253 46.95 26.53 -15.39
N ALA A 254 47.79 26.51 -16.43
CA ALA A 254 47.40 27.00 -17.75
C ALA A 254 46.28 26.16 -18.37
N ALA A 255 46.24 24.85 -18.13
CA ALA A 255 45.17 23.96 -18.56
C ALA A 255 43.82 24.30 -17.88
N LEU A 256 43.83 24.48 -16.56
CA LEU A 256 42.66 24.90 -15.77
C LEU A 256 42.10 26.24 -16.28
N ILE A 257 42.98 27.23 -16.46
CA ILE A 257 42.62 28.56 -16.99
C ILE A 257 42.08 28.47 -18.43
N ALA A 258 42.70 27.67 -19.28
CA ALA A 258 42.27 27.51 -20.67
C ALA A 258 40.87 26.88 -20.76
N ALA A 259 40.59 25.87 -19.93
CA ALA A 259 39.28 25.23 -19.89
C ALA A 259 38.19 26.23 -19.45
N ASN A 260 38.40 26.94 -18.33
CA ASN A 260 37.43 27.92 -17.79
C ASN A 260 37.15 29.12 -18.71
N ASN A 261 38.10 29.45 -19.60
CA ASN A 261 37.93 30.56 -20.56
C ASN A 261 37.36 30.11 -21.91
N SER A 262 37.09 28.82 -22.08
CA SER A 262 36.58 28.30 -23.35
C SER A 262 35.14 28.74 -23.60
N ASN A 263 34.86 29.06 -24.86
CA ASN A 263 33.51 29.36 -25.36
C ASN A 263 33.08 28.36 -26.44
N LEU A 264 33.66 27.14 -26.42
CA LEU A 264 33.39 26.10 -27.42
C LEU A 264 31.90 25.76 -27.47
N GLY A 265 31.35 25.66 -28.68
CA GLY A 265 29.93 25.35 -28.89
C GLY A 265 28.96 26.42 -28.35
N GLY A 266 29.46 27.62 -28.00
CA GLY A 266 28.65 28.67 -27.38
C GLY A 266 28.43 28.51 -25.86
N TYR A 267 29.12 27.55 -25.23
CA TYR A 267 29.05 27.29 -23.79
C TYR A 267 30.24 27.89 -23.06
N ASN A 268 30.04 28.40 -21.85
CA ASN A 268 31.02 29.13 -21.03
C ASN A 268 31.28 28.50 -19.66
N ASP A 269 30.86 27.25 -19.49
CA ASP A 269 30.93 26.43 -18.28
C ASP A 269 31.89 25.23 -18.44
N TRP A 270 32.84 25.35 -19.36
CA TRP A 270 33.84 24.32 -19.61
C TRP A 270 34.86 24.24 -18.47
N ARG A 271 35.27 23.02 -18.16
CA ARG A 271 36.28 22.72 -17.16
C ARG A 271 37.19 21.58 -17.60
N LEU A 272 38.26 21.36 -16.85
CA LEU A 272 38.93 20.07 -16.92
C LEU A 272 38.01 19.00 -16.30
N PRO A 273 37.97 17.80 -16.87
CA PRO A 273 37.31 16.66 -16.23
C PRO A 273 38.03 16.31 -14.93
N ASN A 274 37.31 15.80 -13.95
CA ASN A 274 37.97 15.11 -12.85
C ASN A 274 38.66 13.84 -13.38
N PHE A 275 39.49 13.24 -12.52
CA PHE A 275 40.29 12.07 -12.86
C PHE A 275 39.43 10.91 -13.38
N LYS A 276 38.31 10.62 -12.72
CA LYS A 276 37.43 9.50 -13.07
C LYS A 276 36.64 9.76 -14.35
N GLU A 277 36.20 10.99 -14.58
CA GLU A 277 35.54 11.41 -15.80
C GLU A 277 36.46 11.25 -17.00
N LEU A 278 37.71 11.72 -16.91
CA LEU A 278 38.67 11.58 -18.01
C LEU A 278 39.00 10.11 -18.28
N GLN A 279 39.15 9.32 -17.21
CA GLN A 279 39.38 7.89 -17.30
C GLN A 279 38.18 7.13 -17.90
N ALA A 280 36.96 7.66 -17.76
CA ALA A 280 35.76 7.07 -18.35
C ALA A 280 35.79 7.06 -19.89
N LEU A 281 36.57 7.96 -20.52
CA LEU A 281 36.78 7.96 -21.97
C LEU A 281 37.74 6.88 -22.47
N VAL A 282 38.52 6.26 -21.60
CA VAL A 282 39.52 5.27 -22.02
C VAL A 282 38.84 4.00 -22.54
N ASP A 283 39.21 3.56 -23.74
CA ASP A 283 38.83 2.27 -24.30
C ASP A 283 39.99 1.28 -24.14
N TYR A 284 39.90 0.41 -23.14
CA TYR A 284 40.92 -0.59 -22.82
C TYR A 284 41.06 -1.70 -23.86
N SER A 285 40.17 -1.78 -24.86
CA SER A 285 40.32 -2.68 -26.01
C SER A 285 41.21 -2.09 -27.12
N ARG A 286 41.58 -0.81 -27.00
CA ARG A 286 42.39 -0.07 -27.97
C ARG A 286 43.77 0.29 -27.43
N TYR A 287 44.68 0.60 -28.35
CA TYR A 287 46.06 0.99 -28.08
C TYR A 287 46.52 2.00 -29.12
N LEU A 288 47.20 3.07 -28.68
CA LEU A 288 47.73 4.16 -29.52
C LEU A 288 46.75 4.71 -30.59
N PRO A 289 45.63 5.37 -30.21
CA PRO A 289 45.22 5.71 -28.86
C PRO A 289 44.12 4.80 -28.27
N ALA A 290 44.11 4.67 -26.94
CA ALA A 290 43.14 3.95 -26.13
C ALA A 290 41.86 4.78 -25.87
N ILE A 291 41.20 5.21 -26.94
CA ILE A 291 39.94 5.98 -26.93
C ILE A 291 39.14 5.66 -28.21
N ASP A 292 37.82 5.83 -28.17
CA ASP A 292 36.99 5.71 -29.36
C ASP A 292 37.26 6.86 -30.34
N THR A 293 37.98 6.55 -31.42
CA THR A 293 38.39 7.51 -32.45
C THR A 293 37.26 7.91 -33.39
N ASP A 294 36.13 7.19 -33.38
CA ASP A 294 34.99 7.53 -34.22
C ASP A 294 34.31 8.80 -33.68
N TYR A 295 34.36 8.99 -32.35
CA TYR A 295 33.87 10.19 -31.67
C TYR A 295 34.97 11.18 -31.29
N PHE A 296 36.18 10.71 -31.00
CA PHE A 296 37.33 11.54 -30.63
C PHE A 296 38.49 11.39 -31.63
N PRO A 297 38.31 11.83 -32.89
CA PRO A 297 39.28 11.63 -33.95
C PRO A 297 40.59 12.36 -33.66
N ASN A 298 41.71 11.81 -34.16
CA ASN A 298 43.05 12.40 -34.04
C ASN A 298 43.47 12.78 -32.60
N THR A 299 42.91 12.10 -31.58
CA THR A 299 43.36 12.22 -30.20
C THR A 299 44.83 11.77 -30.08
N PRO A 300 45.75 12.63 -29.59
CA PRO A 300 47.14 12.23 -29.39
C PRO A 300 47.28 11.06 -28.42
N SER A 301 48.15 10.12 -28.77
CA SER A 301 48.68 9.12 -27.82
C SER A 301 49.67 9.79 -26.86
N SER A 302 49.13 10.47 -25.84
CA SER A 302 49.88 11.29 -24.88
C SER A 302 49.12 11.35 -23.54
N PHE A 303 49.76 11.94 -22.53
CA PHE A 303 49.13 12.30 -21.26
C PHE A 303 48.20 13.50 -21.42
N PHE A 304 47.12 13.48 -20.65
CA PHE A 304 46.11 14.52 -20.53
C PHE A 304 45.91 14.91 -19.08
N TRP A 305 45.71 16.21 -18.85
CA TRP A 305 45.40 16.76 -17.53
C TRP A 305 43.91 16.62 -17.19
N PRO A 306 43.54 15.90 -16.11
CA PRO A 306 42.34 16.15 -15.33
C PRO A 306 42.51 17.35 -14.37
N GLY A 307 41.40 17.84 -13.85
CA GLY A 307 41.32 18.89 -12.81
C GLY A 307 41.55 18.37 -11.39
N SER A 308 41.87 17.09 -11.21
CA SER A 308 42.07 16.47 -9.89
C SER A 308 43.52 16.62 -9.40
N PRO A 309 43.75 17.30 -8.26
CA PRO A 309 45.06 17.30 -7.62
C PRO A 309 45.40 15.92 -7.06
N ASN A 310 46.68 15.66 -6.85
CA ASN A 310 47.11 14.44 -6.15
C ASN A 310 47.11 14.70 -4.64
N ALA A 311 46.26 14.01 -3.87
CA ALA A 311 46.14 14.23 -2.42
C ALA A 311 47.44 13.93 -1.65
N GLY A 312 48.26 12.98 -2.11
CA GLY A 312 49.50 12.57 -1.44
C GLY A 312 50.72 13.45 -1.77
N TYR A 313 50.68 14.23 -2.86
CA TYR A 313 51.81 15.03 -3.33
C TYR A 313 51.36 16.43 -3.79
N SER A 314 51.65 17.45 -2.97
CA SER A 314 51.10 18.81 -3.15
C SER A 314 51.60 19.57 -4.38
N ASN A 315 52.71 19.16 -4.98
CA ASN A 315 53.22 19.71 -6.25
C ASN A 315 52.70 18.93 -7.49
N SER A 316 51.91 17.88 -7.29
CA SER A 316 51.50 16.95 -8.35
C SER A 316 50.00 16.98 -8.58
N ALA A 317 49.59 16.68 -9.81
CA ALA A 317 48.21 16.43 -10.22
C ALA A 317 48.13 15.06 -10.90
N TRP A 318 46.92 14.49 -10.94
CA TRP A 318 46.69 13.25 -11.69
C TRP A 318 46.84 13.48 -13.18
N SER A 319 47.12 12.44 -13.94
CA SER A 319 47.12 12.45 -15.40
C SER A 319 46.56 11.14 -15.94
N VAL A 320 45.96 11.17 -17.14
CA VAL A 320 45.51 9.97 -17.86
C VAL A 320 46.24 9.91 -19.20
N THR A 321 46.80 8.75 -19.57
CA THR A 321 47.44 8.56 -20.88
C THR A 321 46.51 7.82 -21.84
N PHE A 322 46.19 8.45 -22.97
CA PHE A 322 45.48 7.77 -24.05
C PHE A 322 46.42 6.93 -24.93
N SER A 323 47.71 6.76 -24.57
CA SER A 323 48.56 5.79 -25.28
C SER A 323 48.12 4.35 -24.99
N THR A 324 47.80 4.07 -23.72
CA THR A 324 47.43 2.74 -23.23
C THR A 324 46.18 2.74 -22.38
N GLY A 325 45.79 3.87 -21.78
CA GLY A 325 44.69 3.96 -20.83
C GLY A 325 45.10 4.03 -19.36
N GLY A 326 46.40 4.01 -19.05
CA GLY A 326 46.91 4.13 -17.68
C GLY A 326 46.84 5.55 -17.14
N ALA A 327 47.23 5.70 -15.87
CA ALA A 327 47.24 6.99 -15.20
C ALA A 327 48.31 7.05 -14.11
N ASP A 328 48.85 8.24 -13.88
CA ASP A 328 49.94 8.50 -12.94
C ASP A 328 49.87 9.94 -12.41
N GLY A 329 50.48 10.19 -11.25
CA GLY A 329 50.67 11.54 -10.72
C GLY A 329 51.96 12.17 -11.26
N TYR A 330 51.87 13.40 -11.77
CA TYR A 330 53.02 14.16 -12.25
C TYR A 330 53.07 15.57 -11.67
N ASP A 331 54.28 16.13 -11.64
CA ASP A 331 54.50 17.52 -11.26
C ASP A 331 53.71 18.48 -12.16
N ARG A 332 53.06 19.47 -11.55
CA ARG A 332 52.14 20.40 -12.22
C ARG A 332 52.81 21.26 -13.30
N ASN A 333 54.14 21.30 -13.36
CA ASN A 333 54.91 22.02 -14.38
C ASN A 333 55.07 21.27 -15.71
N TYR A 334 54.70 19.99 -15.78
CA TYR A 334 54.74 19.24 -17.05
C TYR A 334 53.67 19.72 -18.02
N ASP A 335 54.02 19.79 -19.30
CA ASP A 335 53.10 20.17 -20.36
C ASP A 335 52.37 18.94 -20.92
N PHE A 336 51.08 18.79 -20.62
CA PHE A 336 50.22 17.72 -21.13
C PHE A 336 49.06 18.25 -21.97
N CYS A 337 48.43 17.34 -22.72
CA CYS A 337 47.28 17.66 -23.55
C CYS A 337 46.05 17.94 -22.68
N VAL A 338 45.06 18.61 -23.26
CA VAL A 338 43.86 19.05 -22.55
C VAL A 338 42.63 18.69 -23.37
N ARG A 339 41.61 18.17 -22.70
CA ARG A 339 40.28 17.91 -23.25
C ARG A 339 39.26 18.41 -22.25
N LEU A 340 38.31 19.21 -22.73
CA LEU A 340 37.36 19.89 -21.88
C LEU A 340 36.12 19.02 -21.70
N VAL A 341 35.52 19.14 -20.54
CA VAL A 341 34.19 18.60 -20.24
C VAL A 341 33.31 19.71 -19.70
N ARG A 342 32.01 19.56 -19.89
CA ARG A 342 30.96 20.35 -19.26
C ARG A 342 29.79 19.44 -18.89
N GLY A 343 28.95 19.91 -17.98
CA GLY A 343 28.03 19.01 -17.28
C GLY A 343 28.76 18.15 -16.24
N GLY A 344 28.01 17.29 -15.55
CA GLY A 344 28.57 16.49 -14.45
C GLY A 344 28.78 17.29 -13.17
N GLN A 345 28.15 16.80 -12.10
CA GLN A 345 28.31 17.05 -10.66
C GLN A 345 28.59 18.44 -10.05
N SER A 346 28.65 19.55 -10.79
CA SER A 346 28.16 20.80 -10.21
C SER A 346 27.66 21.79 -11.25
N PHE A 347 26.41 22.19 -11.05
CA PHE A 347 26.04 23.58 -11.24
C PHE A 347 25.38 24.01 -9.95
N ASP A 348 26.13 24.86 -9.26
CA ASP A 348 25.76 25.56 -8.03
C ASP A 348 25.58 24.66 -6.82
N SER A 349 25.79 25.26 -5.65
CA SER A 349 25.04 24.89 -4.46
C SER A 349 23.60 24.63 -4.88
N PHE A 350 23.20 23.36 -5.01
CA PHE A 350 21.79 23.07 -5.16
C PHE A 350 21.15 23.59 -3.89
N ASP A 351 20.35 24.64 -4.01
CA ASP A 351 19.32 24.91 -3.03
C ASP A 351 18.53 23.61 -2.93
N THR A 352 18.81 22.82 -1.89
CA THR A 352 17.97 21.68 -1.57
C THR A 352 16.69 22.27 -1.06
N PHE A 353 15.62 22.02 -1.78
CA PHE A 353 14.31 22.45 -1.35
C PHE A 353 13.67 21.31 -0.59
N GLN A 354 13.17 21.62 0.61
CA GLN A 354 12.43 20.63 1.38
C GLN A 354 11.08 20.40 0.72
N LEU A 355 10.81 19.15 0.33
CA LEU A 355 9.48 18.69 -0.01
C LEU A 355 8.86 18.11 1.24
N THR A 356 7.79 18.74 1.73
CA THR A 356 6.99 18.23 2.84
C THR A 356 5.73 17.57 2.31
N VAL A 357 5.48 16.33 2.69
CA VAL A 357 4.24 15.61 2.40
C VAL A 357 3.44 15.48 3.68
N ILE A 358 2.21 16.00 3.65
CA ILE A 358 1.24 15.93 4.74
C ILE A 358 0.21 14.87 4.38
N LYS A 359 -0.03 13.91 5.28
CA LYS A 359 -1.17 13.00 5.15
C LYS A 359 -2.38 13.59 5.85
N SER A 360 -3.41 13.91 5.08
CA SER A 360 -4.71 14.34 5.59
C SER A 360 -5.67 13.16 5.62
N GLY A 361 -6.17 12.78 6.80
CA GLY A 361 -7.07 11.63 7.00
C GLY A 361 -6.38 10.34 7.48
N ALA A 362 -7.18 9.36 7.87
CA ALA A 362 -6.71 8.06 8.39
C ALA A 362 -6.55 7.01 7.27
N GLY A 363 -5.59 6.09 7.46
CA GLY A 363 -5.25 5.03 6.50
C GLY A 363 -4.34 5.46 5.33
N GLY A 364 -3.83 4.47 4.61
CA GLY A 364 -2.91 4.58 3.47
C GLY A 364 -1.46 4.92 3.84
N SER A 365 -0.56 4.81 2.86
CA SER A 365 0.83 5.27 2.95
C SER A 365 1.22 6.07 1.70
N ILE A 366 2.29 6.87 1.82
CA ILE A 366 2.86 7.62 0.71
C ILE A 366 4.30 7.19 0.50
N THR A 367 4.64 6.92 -0.77
CA THR A 367 6.01 6.57 -1.20
C THR A 367 6.44 7.45 -2.37
N SER A 368 7.71 7.84 -2.44
CA SER A 368 8.31 8.46 -3.64
C SER A 368 8.99 7.43 -4.54
N SER A 369 9.18 7.77 -5.82
CA SER A 369 9.88 6.94 -6.82
C SER A 369 11.35 6.65 -6.51
N ASP A 370 11.99 7.53 -5.73
CA ASP A 370 13.38 7.41 -5.26
C ASP A 370 13.48 6.78 -3.87
N ASN A 371 12.35 6.34 -3.30
CA ASN A 371 12.23 5.76 -1.96
C ASN A 371 12.72 6.66 -0.80
N GLN A 372 12.99 7.95 -1.03
CA GLN A 372 13.42 8.88 0.03
C GLN A 372 12.26 9.35 0.93
N ILE A 373 11.03 9.32 0.41
CA ILE A 373 9.80 9.55 1.17
C ILE A 373 9.09 8.21 1.31
N ASN A 374 9.03 7.68 2.52
CA ASN A 374 8.21 6.51 2.88
C ASN A 374 7.67 6.69 4.31
N CYS A 375 6.44 7.20 4.43
CA CYS A 375 6.01 7.77 5.71
C CYS A 375 4.49 7.75 5.92
N GLY A 376 4.11 7.79 7.20
CA GLY A 376 2.74 7.68 7.69
C GLY A 376 2.00 9.00 7.89
N ALA A 377 2.36 9.84 8.87
CA ALA A 377 1.57 11.05 9.22
C ALA A 377 2.05 12.34 8.54
N ASN A 378 3.33 12.66 8.69
CA ASN A 378 4.02 13.75 8.00
C ASN A 378 5.42 13.27 7.65
N CYS A 379 5.97 13.77 6.55
CA CYS A 379 7.38 13.60 6.29
C CYS A 379 7.92 14.64 5.35
N SER A 380 9.24 14.76 5.36
CA SER A 380 9.95 15.60 4.44
C SER A 380 11.19 14.91 3.92
N GLY A 381 11.56 15.26 2.70
CA GLY A 381 12.86 14.97 2.11
C GLY A 381 13.45 16.25 1.55
N ASN A 382 14.77 16.34 1.52
CA ASN A 382 15.48 17.44 0.89
C ASN A 382 15.88 16.99 -0.51
N PHE A 383 15.41 17.72 -1.51
CA PHE A 383 15.60 17.36 -2.90
C PHE A 383 16.30 18.49 -3.65
N TYR A 384 17.15 18.12 -4.58
CA TYR A 384 17.85 19.08 -5.43
C TYR A 384 16.86 19.88 -6.28
N SER A 385 17.17 21.17 -6.50
CA SER A 385 16.46 21.97 -7.48
C SER A 385 16.48 21.28 -8.86
N GLY A 386 15.36 21.29 -9.57
CA GLY A 386 15.09 20.55 -10.80
C GLY A 386 14.63 19.09 -10.62
N ALA A 387 14.79 18.48 -9.43
CA ALA A 387 14.43 17.08 -9.21
C ALA A 387 12.94 16.83 -9.46
N LYS A 388 12.63 15.73 -10.14
CA LYS A 388 11.25 15.29 -10.42
C LYS A 388 10.89 14.09 -9.57
N ILE A 389 10.14 14.31 -8.50
CA ILE A 389 9.76 13.30 -7.52
C ILE A 389 8.36 12.82 -7.87
N MET A 390 8.19 11.53 -8.19
CA MET A 390 6.86 10.95 -8.35
C MET A 390 6.37 10.42 -6.99
N LEU A 391 5.30 11.01 -6.47
CA LEU A 391 4.60 10.58 -5.27
C LEU A 391 3.48 9.61 -5.62
N ASN A 392 3.50 8.46 -4.96
CA ASN A 392 2.52 7.40 -5.07
C ASN A 392 1.77 7.28 -3.74
N ALA A 393 0.44 7.29 -3.79
CA ALA A 393 -0.41 7.01 -2.64
C ALA A 393 -0.83 5.54 -2.69
N VAL A 394 -0.49 4.78 -1.65
CA VAL A 394 -0.93 3.41 -1.47
C VAL A 394 -2.11 3.42 -0.52
N VAL A 395 -3.26 2.92 -0.99
CA VAL A 395 -4.46 2.78 -0.15
C VAL A 395 -4.39 1.49 0.66
N ASP A 396 -4.77 1.56 1.94
CA ASP A 396 -5.04 0.36 2.71
C ASP A 396 -6.51 -0.07 2.59
N SER A 397 -6.88 -1.20 3.19
CA SER A 397 -8.24 -1.73 3.06
C SER A 397 -9.33 -0.79 3.60
N ASN A 398 -9.00 0.14 4.51
CA ASN A 398 -9.98 0.95 5.25
C ASN A 398 -10.04 2.41 4.80
N SER A 399 -9.30 2.79 3.76
CA SER A 399 -9.20 4.16 3.26
C SER A 399 -9.36 4.23 1.74
N VAL A 400 -9.76 5.40 1.27
CA VAL A 400 -9.76 5.76 -0.15
C VAL A 400 -8.89 6.99 -0.35
N PHE A 401 -8.10 7.01 -1.42
CA PHE A 401 -7.31 8.16 -1.80
C PHE A 401 -8.19 9.14 -2.58
N THR A 402 -8.47 10.31 -2.00
CA THR A 402 -9.35 11.32 -2.59
C THR A 402 -8.61 12.33 -3.45
N GLY A 403 -7.28 12.37 -3.35
CA GLY A 403 -6.41 13.06 -4.28
C GLY A 403 -5.31 13.90 -3.62
N TRP A 404 -4.44 14.44 -4.44
CA TRP A 404 -3.39 15.36 -4.04
C TRP A 404 -3.89 16.81 -3.99
N SER A 405 -3.29 17.63 -3.13
CA SER A 405 -3.44 19.08 -3.16
C SER A 405 -2.15 19.77 -2.72
N GLY A 406 -1.88 20.98 -3.25
CA GLY A 406 -0.66 21.74 -2.93
C GLY A 406 0.51 21.46 -3.89
N GLY A 407 1.50 22.37 -3.94
CA GLY A 407 2.71 22.29 -4.76
C GLY A 407 2.51 21.84 -6.22
N GLY A 408 1.43 22.30 -6.87
CA GLY A 408 1.11 21.94 -8.25
C GLY A 408 0.48 20.55 -8.45
N CYS A 409 0.36 19.73 -7.41
CA CYS A 409 -0.35 18.46 -7.44
C CYS A 409 -1.87 18.64 -7.31
N SER A 410 -2.62 17.92 -8.14
CA SER A 410 -4.08 17.81 -8.05
C SER A 410 -4.58 16.49 -8.63
N GLY A 411 -5.79 16.07 -8.24
CA GLY A 411 -6.42 14.84 -8.74
C GLY A 411 -5.91 13.57 -8.05
N THR A 412 -6.31 12.40 -8.57
CA THR A 412 -6.10 11.08 -7.94
C THR A 412 -4.99 10.24 -8.57
N SER A 413 -4.45 10.65 -9.71
CA SER A 413 -3.29 10.01 -10.34
C SER A 413 -2.02 10.25 -9.53
N ASN A 414 -0.96 9.48 -9.80
CA ASN A 414 0.37 9.74 -9.22
C ASN A 414 0.78 11.18 -9.50
N CYS A 415 1.31 11.88 -8.49
CA CYS A 415 1.77 13.25 -8.68
C CYS A 415 3.26 13.30 -8.96
N THR A 416 3.68 13.99 -10.02
CA THR A 416 5.10 14.31 -10.23
C THR A 416 5.37 15.75 -9.81
N VAL A 417 6.17 15.93 -8.77
CA VAL A 417 6.60 17.23 -8.24
C VAL A 417 7.93 17.59 -8.86
N THR A 418 8.05 18.79 -9.45
CA THR A 418 9.35 19.34 -9.84
C THR A 418 9.81 20.32 -8.77
N MET A 419 10.95 20.07 -8.15
CA MET A 419 11.47 20.87 -7.05
C MET A 419 12.16 22.12 -7.59
N ASN A 420 11.62 23.28 -7.30
CA ASN A 420 12.20 24.58 -7.69
C ASN A 420 12.11 25.62 -6.55
N ALA A 421 11.50 25.21 -5.44
CA ALA A 421 11.33 25.91 -4.18
C ALA A 421 10.89 24.87 -3.13
N ALA A 422 10.95 25.21 -1.84
CA ALA A 422 10.36 24.35 -0.80
C ALA A 422 8.86 24.22 -1.06
N GLN A 423 8.36 22.98 -1.06
CA GLN A 423 6.97 22.69 -1.44
C GLN A 423 6.30 21.84 -0.37
N THR A 424 5.00 22.06 -0.21
CA THR A 424 4.16 21.23 0.65
C THR A 424 3.05 20.62 -0.18
N ILE A 425 2.98 19.29 -0.18
CA ILE A 425 1.95 18.51 -0.84
C ILE A 425 1.13 17.80 0.23
N THR A 426 -0.18 17.81 0.07
CA THR A 426 -1.10 17.09 0.93
C THR A 426 -1.66 15.90 0.15
N ALA A 427 -1.46 14.70 0.68
CA ALA A 427 -2.14 13.48 0.26
C ALA A 427 -3.44 13.36 1.05
N ASN A 428 -4.58 13.44 0.38
CA ASN A 428 -5.88 13.38 1.03
C ASN A 428 -6.44 11.95 0.99
N PHE A 429 -6.73 11.42 2.17
CA PHE A 429 -7.39 10.15 2.37
C PHE A 429 -8.73 10.38 3.08
N ALA A 430 -9.74 9.63 2.67
CA ALA A 430 -11.00 9.55 3.40
C ALA A 430 -11.22 8.11 3.86
N PRO A 431 -11.97 7.87 4.94
CA PRO A 431 -12.40 6.53 5.30
C PRO A 431 -13.13 5.87 4.12
N ALA A 432 -12.86 4.59 3.85
CA ALA A 432 -13.67 3.83 2.91
C ALA A 432 -15.12 3.74 3.40
N SER A 433 -16.08 3.69 2.50
CA SER A 433 -17.50 3.54 2.85
C SER A 433 -17.96 2.11 2.58
N TYR A 434 -18.65 1.50 3.54
CA TYR A 434 -19.18 0.15 3.44
C TYR A 434 -20.68 0.10 3.69
N SER A 435 -21.38 -0.71 2.91
CA SER A 435 -22.81 -0.93 3.08
C SER A 435 -23.10 -1.90 4.23
N LEU A 436 -24.05 -1.51 5.08
CA LEU A 436 -24.69 -2.39 6.05
C LEU A 436 -26.13 -2.63 5.61
N SER A 437 -26.45 -3.88 5.30
CA SER A 437 -27.80 -4.30 4.91
C SER A 437 -28.45 -5.14 6.00
N ILE A 438 -29.73 -4.87 6.28
CA ILE A 438 -30.51 -5.59 7.27
C ILE A 438 -31.59 -6.39 6.57
N ASN A 439 -31.54 -7.71 6.77
CA ASN A 439 -32.58 -8.63 6.42
C ASN A 439 -33.49 -8.83 7.62
N LYS A 440 -34.80 -8.89 7.37
CA LYS A 440 -35.82 -9.06 8.40
C LYS A 440 -36.65 -10.30 8.09
N SER A 441 -36.79 -11.18 9.08
CA SER A 441 -37.75 -12.29 9.07
C SER A 441 -38.78 -12.06 10.17
N GLY A 442 -40.08 -12.11 9.84
CA GLY A 442 -41.17 -11.74 10.74
C GLY A 442 -41.48 -10.23 10.78
N ASN A 443 -42.28 -9.80 11.76
CA ASN A 443 -42.77 -8.41 11.87
C ASN A 443 -42.18 -7.70 13.10
N GLY A 444 -41.84 -6.43 12.89
CA GLY A 444 -41.07 -5.59 13.83
C GLY A 444 -40.28 -4.50 13.10
N LEU A 445 -39.81 -3.53 13.87
CA LEU A 445 -38.94 -2.44 13.44
C LEU A 445 -37.49 -2.72 13.85
N ILE A 446 -36.56 -2.39 12.96
CA ILE A 446 -35.11 -2.40 13.24
C ILE A 446 -34.57 -1.04 12.85
N TYR A 447 -33.80 -0.38 13.71
CA TYR A 447 -33.26 0.94 13.42
C TYR A 447 -31.88 1.14 14.06
N SER A 448 -31.06 2.01 13.44
CA SER A 448 -29.80 2.47 14.02
C SER A 448 -30.01 3.68 14.93
N ASP A 449 -29.08 3.95 15.84
CA ASP A 449 -29.13 5.12 16.74
C ASP A 449 -29.27 6.46 15.97
N ASP A 450 -28.64 6.55 14.79
CA ASP A 450 -28.70 7.71 13.90
C ASP A 450 -29.86 7.67 12.88
N TYR A 451 -30.70 6.63 12.95
CA TYR A 451 -31.84 6.36 12.06
C TYR A 451 -31.53 6.30 10.56
N LYS A 452 -30.25 6.22 10.16
CA LYS A 452 -29.88 5.96 8.75
C LYS A 452 -30.36 4.59 8.29
N ILE A 453 -30.38 3.63 9.20
CA ILE A 453 -31.12 2.38 9.04
C ILE A 453 -32.45 2.53 9.78
N ASN A 454 -33.55 2.32 9.06
CA ASN A 454 -34.89 2.27 9.60
C ASN A 454 -35.72 1.30 8.75
N CYS A 455 -35.71 0.03 9.16
CA CYS A 455 -36.24 -1.12 8.42
C CYS A 455 -37.78 -1.23 8.44
N GLY A 456 -38.46 -0.08 8.36
CA GLY A 456 -39.82 0.05 7.85
C GLY A 456 -39.85 0.53 6.39
N SER A 457 -38.85 1.33 5.97
CA SER A 457 -38.72 1.86 4.61
C SER A 457 -37.30 1.76 4.04
N THR A 458 -36.26 1.83 4.88
CA THR A 458 -34.85 1.88 4.47
C THR A 458 -34.04 0.88 5.27
N CYS A 459 -33.75 -0.28 4.67
CA CYS A 459 -33.06 -1.40 5.32
C CYS A 459 -31.56 -1.49 5.02
N SER A 460 -30.98 -0.49 4.34
CA SER A 460 -29.57 -0.47 4.00
C SER A 460 -29.06 0.96 4.04
N ALA A 461 -27.86 1.15 4.57
CA ALA A 461 -27.16 2.43 4.55
C ALA A 461 -25.64 2.22 4.50
N ASP A 462 -24.95 3.22 3.98
CA ASP A 462 -23.50 3.24 3.89
C ASP A 462 -22.91 3.97 5.10
N PHE A 463 -21.85 3.38 5.66
CA PHE A 463 -21.14 3.90 6.82
C PHE A 463 -19.64 3.92 6.56
N ASN A 464 -18.98 4.97 7.03
CA ASN A 464 -17.53 5.08 6.98
C ASN A 464 -16.87 3.96 7.80
N SER A 465 -15.73 3.46 7.31
CA SER A 465 -14.91 2.47 8.00
C SER A 465 -14.51 2.96 9.39
N GLY A 466 -14.51 2.05 10.37
CA GLY A 466 -14.19 2.32 11.78
C GLY A 466 -15.38 2.79 12.62
N ILE A 467 -16.53 3.12 12.02
CA ILE A 467 -17.75 3.45 12.78
C ILE A 467 -18.38 2.19 13.36
N ILE A 468 -18.82 2.26 14.61
CA ILE A 468 -19.66 1.25 15.24
C ILE A 468 -21.12 1.65 15.06
N VAL A 469 -21.91 0.81 14.40
CA VAL A 469 -23.35 0.98 14.22
C VAL A 469 -24.07 0.13 15.27
N ASN A 470 -24.86 0.77 16.14
CA ASN A 470 -25.73 0.05 17.06
C ASN A 470 -27.12 -0.11 16.44
N LEU A 471 -27.66 -1.32 16.49
CA LEU A 471 -28.99 -1.66 16.00
C LEU A 471 -29.90 -2.01 17.16
N ASN A 472 -31.08 -1.40 17.13
CA ASN A 472 -32.16 -1.58 18.08
C ASN A 472 -33.37 -2.22 17.38
N THR A 473 -34.21 -2.91 18.16
CA THR A 473 -35.40 -3.58 17.64
C THR A 473 -36.63 -3.25 18.47
N THR A 474 -37.76 -3.07 17.79
CA THR A 474 -39.08 -2.96 18.41
C THR A 474 -40.01 -3.98 17.75
N PRO A 475 -40.33 -5.11 18.38
CA PRO A 475 -41.28 -6.07 17.83
C PRO A 475 -42.67 -5.44 17.62
N ASP A 476 -43.34 -5.81 16.52
CA ASP A 476 -44.72 -5.40 16.29
C ASP A 476 -45.67 -6.16 17.22
N ALA A 477 -46.90 -5.66 17.39
CA ALA A 477 -47.90 -6.32 18.22
C ALA A 477 -48.12 -7.78 17.78
N GLY A 478 -48.00 -8.72 18.74
CA GLY A 478 -48.11 -10.15 18.48
C GLY A 478 -46.81 -10.83 18.02
N TYR A 479 -45.67 -10.14 18.04
CA TYR A 479 -44.34 -10.70 17.76
C TYR A 479 -43.37 -10.47 18.92
N VAL A 480 -42.33 -11.30 18.99
CA VAL A 480 -41.19 -11.14 19.90
C VAL A 480 -39.88 -11.21 19.12
N PHE A 481 -38.89 -10.41 19.54
CA PHE A 481 -37.55 -10.51 18.97
C PHE A 481 -36.89 -11.81 19.43
N SER A 482 -36.42 -12.61 18.47
CA SER A 482 -35.78 -13.90 18.74
C SER A 482 -34.28 -13.74 18.86
N ASN A 483 -33.62 -13.36 17.77
CA ASN A 483 -32.16 -13.28 17.72
C ASN A 483 -31.65 -12.50 16.51
N TRP A 484 -30.40 -12.07 16.62
CA TRP A 484 -29.55 -11.68 15.49
C TRP A 484 -28.83 -12.89 14.89
N SER A 485 -28.47 -12.79 13.62
CA SER A 485 -27.58 -13.71 12.91
C SER A 485 -26.83 -12.97 11.79
N ASN A 486 -25.76 -13.58 11.25
CA ASN A 486 -24.90 -13.00 10.22
C ASN A 486 -24.28 -11.65 10.61
N GLY A 487 -23.39 -11.62 11.60
CA GLY A 487 -22.63 -10.41 11.97
C GLY A 487 -22.93 -9.82 13.35
N CYS A 488 -24.01 -10.29 13.99
CA CYS A 488 -24.28 -10.16 15.42
C CYS A 488 -24.80 -11.51 15.95
N THR A 489 -24.57 -11.80 17.22
CA THR A 489 -25.03 -13.05 17.87
C THR A 489 -25.78 -12.76 19.17
N GLY A 490 -26.88 -13.48 19.39
CA GLY A 490 -27.66 -13.41 20.65
C GLY A 490 -28.95 -12.60 20.54
N SER A 491 -29.61 -12.40 21.68
CA SER A 491 -30.91 -11.72 21.84
C SER A 491 -30.80 -10.29 22.42
N GLY A 492 -29.58 -9.77 22.58
CA GLY A 492 -29.30 -8.43 23.12
C GLY A 492 -29.08 -7.36 22.04
N ALA A 493 -28.57 -6.19 22.45
CA ALA A 493 -28.18 -5.11 21.55
C ALA A 493 -27.08 -5.57 20.58
N CYS A 494 -27.15 -5.12 19.32
CA CYS A 494 -26.22 -5.48 18.26
C CYS A 494 -25.35 -4.29 17.88
N SER A 495 -24.04 -4.37 18.12
CA SER A 495 -23.06 -3.34 17.78
C SER A 495 -22.10 -3.86 16.72
N ILE A 496 -22.01 -3.18 15.58
CA ILE A 496 -21.30 -3.66 14.39
C ILE A 496 -20.19 -2.68 14.04
N LEU A 497 -18.95 -3.16 14.04
CA LEU A 497 -17.82 -2.42 13.48
C LEU A 497 -17.83 -2.52 11.95
N MET A 498 -17.92 -1.38 11.27
CA MET A 498 -17.87 -1.32 9.81
C MET A 498 -16.42 -1.32 9.33
N ASN A 499 -15.98 -2.46 8.79
CA ASN A 499 -14.65 -2.67 8.18
C ASN A 499 -14.72 -3.48 6.86
N SER A 500 -15.94 -3.79 6.44
CA SER A 500 -16.30 -4.50 5.22
C SER A 500 -17.80 -4.26 5.00
N ALA A 501 -18.31 -4.55 3.81
CA ALA A 501 -19.75 -4.70 3.65
C ALA A 501 -20.25 -5.84 4.55
N LYS A 502 -21.41 -5.66 5.18
CA LYS A 502 -22.01 -6.64 6.09
C LYS A 502 -23.51 -6.76 5.86
N ALA A 503 -24.05 -7.95 6.13
CA ALA A 503 -25.47 -8.24 6.01
C ALA A 503 -25.93 -8.97 7.26
N VAL A 504 -26.85 -8.37 8.01
CA VAL A 504 -27.35 -8.89 9.30
C VAL A 504 -28.78 -9.35 9.13
N LEU A 505 -29.13 -10.48 9.75
CA LEU A 505 -30.51 -10.97 9.79
C LEU A 505 -31.06 -10.87 11.21
N ALA A 506 -32.16 -10.13 11.36
CA ALA A 506 -32.96 -10.09 12.57
C ALA A 506 -34.22 -10.95 12.38
N THR A 507 -34.49 -11.81 13.37
CA THR A 507 -35.65 -12.70 13.34
C THR A 507 -36.64 -12.32 14.44
N PHE A 508 -37.88 -12.07 14.04
CA PHE A 508 -39.03 -11.90 14.91
C PHE A 508 -39.94 -13.11 14.75
N ASN A 509 -40.24 -13.78 15.85
CA ASN A 509 -41.17 -14.90 15.84
C ASN A 509 -42.54 -14.42 16.34
N PRO A 510 -43.65 -15.00 15.86
CA PRO A 510 -44.95 -14.78 16.47
C PRO A 510 -44.87 -15.03 17.98
N ALA A 511 -45.44 -14.12 18.77
CA ALA A 511 -45.51 -14.27 20.21
C ALA A 511 -46.29 -15.56 20.54
N PRO A 512 -45.86 -16.36 21.53
CA PRO A 512 -46.60 -17.53 21.96
C PRO A 512 -48.04 -17.12 22.33
N THR A 513 -49.02 -17.92 21.89
CA THR A 513 -50.42 -17.74 22.26
C THR A 513 -50.89 -18.93 23.08
N TYR A 514 -51.80 -18.66 24.01
CA TYR A 514 -52.33 -19.64 24.94
C TYR A 514 -53.85 -19.71 24.80
N ALA A 515 -54.35 -20.91 24.54
CA ALA A 515 -55.77 -21.15 24.39
C ALA A 515 -56.48 -21.08 25.75
N ILE A 516 -57.68 -20.52 25.76
CA ILE A 516 -58.62 -20.60 26.87
C ILE A 516 -59.65 -21.68 26.52
N GLY A 517 -59.58 -22.82 27.20
CA GLY A 517 -60.57 -23.88 27.11
C GLY A 517 -61.89 -23.41 27.71
N LEU A 518 -62.97 -23.46 26.94
CA LEU A 518 -64.27 -22.93 27.33
C LEU A 518 -65.23 -24.09 27.59
N VAL A 519 -65.73 -24.20 28.82
CA VAL A 519 -66.59 -25.31 29.25
C VAL A 519 -67.90 -24.78 29.82
N ALA A 520 -69.03 -25.28 29.33
CA ALA A 520 -70.33 -25.07 29.94
C ALA A 520 -70.71 -26.29 30.78
N ASN A 521 -71.10 -26.08 32.04
CA ASN A 521 -71.45 -27.14 32.97
C ASN A 521 -72.82 -26.90 33.63
N PRO A 522 -73.86 -27.70 33.32
CA PRO A 522 -73.89 -28.73 32.28
C PRO A 522 -73.83 -28.11 30.87
N SER A 523 -73.47 -28.90 29.85
CA SER A 523 -73.31 -28.42 28.47
C SER A 523 -74.59 -27.86 27.85
N ALA A 524 -75.76 -28.34 28.29
CA ALA A 524 -77.07 -27.80 27.89
C ALA A 524 -77.39 -26.44 28.53
N GLY A 525 -76.66 -26.05 29.58
CA GLY A 525 -77.01 -24.91 30.44
C GLY A 525 -76.72 -23.53 29.85
N GLY A 526 -75.82 -23.43 28.87
CA GLY A 526 -75.46 -22.15 28.26
C GLY A 526 -74.18 -22.21 27.45
N SER A 527 -73.64 -21.04 27.12
CA SER A 527 -72.34 -20.86 26.46
C SER A 527 -71.41 -19.97 27.27
N VAL A 528 -70.11 -20.14 27.08
CA VAL A 528 -69.08 -19.23 27.57
C VAL A 528 -68.23 -18.76 26.39
N THR A 529 -67.95 -17.45 26.33
CA THR A 529 -67.09 -16.82 25.32
C THR A 529 -66.10 -15.90 26.03
N CYS A 530 -64.93 -15.66 25.44
CA CYS A 530 -63.97 -14.68 25.95
C CYS A 530 -63.61 -13.66 24.88
N SER A 531 -63.30 -12.43 25.28
CA SER A 531 -63.02 -11.31 24.38
C SER A 531 -61.81 -11.54 23.46
N VAL A 532 -60.83 -12.30 23.94
CA VAL A 532 -59.62 -12.69 23.20
C VAL A 532 -59.34 -14.16 23.50
N ASN A 533 -59.26 -15.01 22.47
CA ASN A 533 -58.89 -16.43 22.58
C ASN A 533 -58.40 -16.94 21.20
N PRO A 534 -57.16 -17.43 21.05
CA PRO A 534 -56.12 -17.57 22.08
C PRO A 534 -55.51 -16.23 22.51
N VAL A 535 -54.99 -16.17 23.73
CA VAL A 535 -54.41 -14.96 24.34
C VAL A 535 -52.89 -14.95 24.12
N ILE A 536 -52.32 -13.84 23.63
CA ILE A 536 -50.86 -13.67 23.53
C ILE A 536 -50.21 -13.74 24.91
N GLN A 537 -48.98 -14.24 25.01
CA GLN A 537 -48.25 -14.35 26.27
C GLN A 537 -48.23 -13.03 27.05
N GLY A 538 -48.63 -13.09 28.33
CA GLY A 538 -48.74 -11.93 29.21
C GLY A 538 -49.97 -11.04 28.96
N GLY A 539 -50.79 -11.38 27.96
CA GLY A 539 -52.04 -10.69 27.66
C GLY A 539 -53.16 -11.01 28.65
N SER A 540 -54.31 -10.38 28.43
CA SER A 540 -55.50 -10.49 29.28
C SER A 540 -56.75 -10.74 28.45
N THR A 541 -57.76 -11.37 29.03
CA THR A 541 -59.05 -11.64 28.37
C THR A 541 -60.17 -11.69 29.40
N ASN A 542 -61.37 -11.25 28.99
CA ASN A 542 -62.57 -11.27 29.83
C ASN A 542 -63.56 -12.28 29.28
N CYS A 543 -64.10 -13.13 30.14
CA CYS A 543 -65.03 -14.18 29.75
C CYS A 543 -66.45 -13.87 30.22
N THR A 544 -67.44 -14.16 29.37
CA THR A 544 -68.86 -13.92 29.60
C THR A 544 -69.63 -15.23 29.45
N ALA A 545 -70.55 -15.48 30.37
CA ALA A 545 -71.44 -16.63 30.34
C ALA A 545 -72.83 -16.18 29.90
N THR A 546 -73.44 -16.94 28.99
CA THR A 546 -74.80 -16.70 28.49
C THR A 546 -75.65 -17.94 28.79
N PRO A 547 -76.57 -17.88 29.77
CA PRO A 547 -77.49 -18.98 30.05
C PRO A 547 -78.41 -19.26 28.87
N ASN A 548 -78.64 -20.54 28.58
CA ASN A 548 -79.73 -20.95 27.70
C ASN A 548 -81.08 -20.82 28.42
N THR A 549 -82.16 -20.74 27.65
CA THR A 549 -83.53 -20.72 28.19
C THR A 549 -83.76 -21.89 29.15
N GLY A 550 -84.29 -21.61 30.34
CA GLY A 550 -84.54 -22.61 31.39
C GLY A 550 -83.36 -22.85 32.34
N TYR A 551 -82.26 -22.09 32.22
CA TYR A 551 -81.10 -22.16 33.12
C TYR A 551 -80.72 -20.78 33.68
N THR A 552 -80.10 -20.76 34.85
CA THR A 552 -79.49 -19.56 35.45
C THR A 552 -77.98 -19.74 35.57
N PHE A 553 -77.21 -18.69 35.29
CA PHE A 553 -75.78 -18.68 35.56
C PHE A 553 -75.52 -18.59 37.07
N THR A 554 -74.64 -19.43 37.58
CA THR A 554 -74.33 -19.52 39.02
C THR A 554 -72.91 -19.07 39.37
N GLY A 555 -72.00 -19.08 38.40
CA GLY A 555 -70.64 -18.58 38.58
C GLY A 555 -69.63 -19.24 37.64
N PHE A 556 -68.49 -18.60 37.50
CA PHE A 556 -67.31 -19.13 36.81
C PHE A 556 -66.52 -20.08 37.72
N GLY A 557 -65.84 -21.05 37.11
CA GLY A 557 -64.90 -21.99 37.72
C GLY A 557 -63.73 -22.29 36.77
N GLY A 558 -62.81 -23.17 37.19
CA GLY A 558 -61.56 -23.45 36.47
C GLY A 558 -60.43 -22.51 36.92
N ASP A 559 -59.73 -21.88 35.97
CA ASP A 559 -58.73 -20.84 36.20
C ASP A 559 -59.34 -19.47 36.55
N CYS A 560 -60.66 -19.44 36.78
CA CYS A 560 -61.44 -18.25 37.10
C CYS A 560 -62.51 -18.57 38.14
N SER A 561 -63.00 -17.59 38.89
CA SER A 561 -63.99 -17.83 39.95
C SER A 561 -64.92 -16.64 40.18
N GLY A 562 -66.13 -16.90 40.65
CA GLY A 562 -67.10 -15.87 41.04
C GLY A 562 -68.08 -15.51 39.93
N THR A 563 -68.73 -14.35 40.03
CA THR A 563 -69.76 -13.90 39.07
C THR A 563 -69.19 -13.16 37.86
N SER A 564 -67.90 -12.81 37.89
CA SER A 564 -67.16 -12.20 36.77
C SER A 564 -65.89 -13.01 36.49
N CYS A 565 -65.40 -12.95 35.25
CA CYS A 565 -64.16 -13.62 34.89
C CYS A 565 -63.24 -12.74 34.04
N SER A 566 -62.08 -12.40 34.61
CA SER A 566 -61.00 -11.68 33.94
C SER A 566 -59.69 -12.42 34.20
N LEU A 567 -59.07 -12.91 33.13
CA LEU A 567 -57.74 -13.51 33.17
C LEU A 567 -56.73 -12.45 32.77
N THR A 568 -55.73 -12.21 33.60
CA THR A 568 -54.63 -11.27 33.31
C THR A 568 -53.30 -12.00 33.31
N ASN A 569 -52.32 -11.47 32.56
CA ASN A 569 -50.97 -12.04 32.46
C ASN A 569 -50.97 -13.55 32.11
N VAL A 570 -51.71 -13.93 31.06
CA VAL A 570 -51.85 -15.33 30.64
C VAL A 570 -50.52 -15.85 30.08
N THR A 571 -49.87 -16.78 30.79
CA THR A 571 -48.56 -17.34 30.44
C THR A 571 -48.58 -18.84 30.13
N ALA A 572 -49.76 -19.47 30.17
CA ALA A 572 -49.99 -20.88 29.83
C ALA A 572 -51.46 -21.06 29.40
N ASN A 573 -51.80 -22.19 28.77
CA ASN A 573 -53.20 -22.52 28.47
C ASN A 573 -54.04 -22.50 29.75
N LYS A 574 -55.25 -21.96 29.67
CA LYS A 574 -56.18 -21.80 30.79
C LYS A 574 -57.52 -22.45 30.48
N THR A 575 -58.33 -22.75 31.48
CA THR A 575 -59.68 -23.27 31.30
C THR A 575 -60.69 -22.46 32.11
N VAL A 576 -61.74 -21.98 31.47
CA VAL A 576 -62.86 -21.28 32.10
C VAL A 576 -64.11 -22.12 31.97
N THR A 577 -64.71 -22.44 33.12
CA THR A 577 -65.98 -23.16 33.21
C THR A 577 -67.09 -22.21 33.62
N ALA A 578 -68.17 -22.12 32.84
CA ALA A 578 -69.39 -21.44 33.25
C ALA A 578 -70.37 -22.47 33.83
N ASN A 579 -70.75 -22.29 35.10
CA ASN A 579 -71.66 -23.19 35.79
C ASN A 579 -73.08 -22.64 35.72
N PHE A 580 -74.02 -23.52 35.34
CA PHE A 580 -75.43 -23.21 35.20
C PHE A 580 -76.28 -24.17 36.03
N THR A 581 -77.39 -23.67 36.56
CA THR A 581 -78.39 -24.49 37.24
C THR A 581 -79.70 -24.42 36.47
N ALA A 582 -80.35 -25.56 36.27
CA ALA A 582 -81.68 -25.59 35.68
C ALA A 582 -82.66 -24.85 36.60
N ILE A 583 -83.53 -24.02 36.00
CA ILE A 583 -84.63 -23.38 36.72
C ILE A 583 -85.67 -24.46 37.00
N THR A 584 -85.97 -24.68 38.28
CA THR A 584 -86.97 -25.67 38.71
C THR A 584 -88.09 -25.00 39.50
N TYR A 585 -89.33 -25.44 39.27
CA TYR A 585 -90.52 -24.96 39.96
C TYR A 585 -91.05 -26.06 40.89
N PRO A 586 -91.23 -25.77 42.19
CA PRO A 586 -91.88 -26.71 43.09
C PRO A 586 -93.36 -26.84 42.72
N ILE A 587 -93.86 -28.07 42.68
CA ILE A 587 -95.28 -28.35 42.58
C ILE A 587 -95.78 -28.74 43.96
N ASN A 588 -96.67 -27.92 44.52
CA ASN A 588 -97.37 -28.26 45.75
C ASN A 588 -98.68 -28.98 45.39
N VAL A 589 -98.76 -30.27 45.68
CA VAL A 589 -99.98 -31.06 45.53
C VAL A 589 -100.57 -31.40 46.90
N THR A 590 -101.87 -31.19 47.04
CA THR A 590 -102.63 -31.57 48.24
C THR A 590 -103.85 -32.37 47.83
N ALA A 591 -104.11 -33.48 48.52
CA ALA A 591 -105.35 -34.25 48.34
C ALA A 591 -106.50 -33.50 49.02
N ASN A 592 -107.59 -33.24 48.31
CA ASN A 592 -108.80 -32.64 48.86
C ASN A 592 -110.05 -33.43 48.42
N PRO A 593 -110.81 -34.07 49.34
CA PRO A 593 -110.59 -34.11 50.79
C PRO A 593 -109.32 -34.89 51.16
N SER A 594 -108.67 -34.52 52.26
CA SER A 594 -107.37 -35.10 52.69
C SER A 594 -107.42 -36.61 52.97
N LEU A 595 -108.62 -37.16 53.22
CA LEU A 595 -108.88 -38.60 53.37
C LEU A 595 -108.98 -39.35 52.03
N GLY A 596 -109.02 -38.65 50.89
CA GLY A 596 -109.27 -39.22 49.56
C GLY A 596 -108.09 -39.91 48.88
N GLY A 597 -106.89 -39.91 49.50
CA GLY A 597 -105.69 -40.59 48.99
C GLY A 597 -104.41 -39.75 49.10
N SER A 598 -103.28 -40.26 48.59
CA SER A 598 -102.04 -39.48 48.43
C SER A 598 -101.88 -39.00 46.99
N VAL A 599 -101.64 -37.70 46.79
CA VAL A 599 -101.17 -37.17 45.50
C VAL A 599 -99.66 -37.05 45.59
N ASN A 600 -98.92 -37.78 44.75
CA ASN A 600 -97.48 -37.69 44.66
C ASN A 600 -97.08 -37.34 43.23
N CYS A 601 -96.25 -36.31 43.05
CA CYS A 601 -95.65 -35.99 41.76
C CYS A 601 -94.42 -36.88 41.56
N SER A 602 -94.35 -37.58 40.43
CA SER A 602 -93.20 -38.45 40.12
C SER A 602 -91.88 -37.70 39.99
N VAL A 603 -91.93 -36.38 39.76
CA VAL A 603 -90.79 -35.47 39.70
C VAL A 603 -91.20 -34.13 40.33
N ASN A 604 -90.49 -33.68 41.38
CA ASN A 604 -90.73 -32.41 42.08
C ASN A 604 -89.43 -31.99 42.81
N PRO A 605 -88.86 -30.80 42.58
CA PRO A 605 -89.34 -29.73 41.68
C PRO A 605 -89.17 -30.08 40.19
N VAL A 606 -89.95 -29.43 39.33
CA VAL A 606 -90.02 -29.70 37.88
C VAL A 606 -89.20 -28.67 37.11
N SER A 607 -88.37 -29.11 36.17
CA SER A 607 -87.57 -28.22 35.32
C SER A 607 -88.44 -27.37 34.39
N TYR A 608 -88.03 -26.11 34.15
CA TYR A 608 -88.68 -25.19 33.20
C TYR A 608 -88.98 -25.87 31.85
N GLY A 609 -90.23 -25.73 31.38
CA GLY A 609 -90.68 -26.29 30.09
C GLY A 609 -91.01 -27.80 30.09
N SER A 610 -90.87 -28.50 31.22
CA SER A 610 -91.21 -29.93 31.32
C SER A 610 -92.69 -30.16 31.63
N SER A 611 -93.29 -31.23 31.07
CA SER A 611 -94.65 -31.68 31.38
C SER A 611 -94.63 -32.85 32.38
N VAL A 612 -95.46 -32.80 33.42
CA VAL A 612 -95.60 -33.89 34.41
C VAL A 612 -97.05 -34.34 34.47
N ILE A 613 -97.29 -35.65 34.35
CA ILE A 613 -98.61 -36.28 34.40
C ILE A 613 -98.78 -36.95 35.77
N ALA A 614 -99.82 -36.58 36.52
CA ALA A 614 -100.22 -37.30 37.73
C ALA A 614 -100.98 -38.60 37.33
N PRO A 615 -100.60 -39.79 37.82
CA PRO A 615 -101.25 -41.03 37.42
C PRO A 615 -102.69 -41.12 37.99
N GLN A 616 -103.70 -41.10 37.12
CA GLN A 616 -105.10 -41.34 37.46
C GLN A 616 -105.43 -42.85 37.47
N ARG A 617 -105.92 -43.38 38.61
CA ARG A 617 -106.72 -44.62 38.74
C ARG A 617 -107.82 -44.28 39.75
N GLN A 618 -109.14 -44.37 39.54
CA GLN A 618 -109.98 -45.08 38.58
C GLN A 618 -111.38 -44.41 38.50
N ARG A 619 -111.92 -44.40 37.28
CA ARG A 619 -113.30 -44.67 36.82
C ARG A 619 -114.49 -43.81 37.29
N LEU A 620 -114.83 -42.89 36.38
CA LEU A 620 -116.09 -42.17 36.15
C LEU A 620 -117.21 -43.09 35.63
N VAL A 621 -118.46 -42.91 36.07
CA VAL A 621 -119.69 -43.17 35.27
C VAL A 621 -120.73 -42.08 35.57
N ILE A 622 -121.17 -41.40 34.51
CA ILE A 622 -122.15 -40.30 34.47
C ILE A 622 -123.44 -40.81 33.81
N THR A 623 -124.61 -40.41 34.32
CA THR A 623 -125.92 -40.37 33.63
C THR A 623 -126.76 -39.31 34.36
N SER A 624 -127.21 -38.16 33.86
CA SER A 624 -127.36 -37.53 32.55
C SER A 624 -127.51 -36.01 32.77
N VAL A 625 -127.38 -35.22 31.70
CA VAL A 625 -127.25 -33.76 31.65
C VAL A 625 -128.61 -33.05 31.75
N ASP A 626 -128.70 -31.91 32.43
CA ASP A 626 -129.59 -30.83 32.01
C ASP A 626 -128.96 -29.44 32.24
N LEU A 627 -129.00 -28.62 31.19
CA LEU A 627 -128.36 -27.32 31.06
C LEU A 627 -129.19 -26.22 31.74
N ALA A 628 -128.92 -25.93 33.01
CA ALA A 628 -129.39 -24.69 33.66
C ALA A 628 -128.59 -24.33 34.93
N ALA A 629 -127.38 -23.79 34.76
CA ALA A 629 -126.71 -22.87 35.69
C ALA A 629 -125.45 -22.36 34.99
N ILE A 630 -125.36 -21.08 34.57
CA ILE A 630 -124.88 -19.98 35.43
C ILE A 630 -123.53 -20.36 36.06
N ALA A 631 -122.43 -19.63 35.93
CA ALA A 631 -122.02 -18.46 35.20
C ALA A 631 -120.53 -18.31 35.52
N ALA A 632 -119.86 -17.44 34.75
CA ALA A 632 -118.74 -16.62 35.22
C ALA A 632 -117.44 -17.35 35.64
N ALA A 633 -116.45 -17.27 34.75
CA ALA A 633 -115.17 -16.62 35.01
C ALA A 633 -114.39 -16.57 33.69
N ARG A 634 -114.29 -15.41 33.02
CA ARG A 634 -113.24 -14.41 33.20
C ARG A 634 -111.81 -14.97 33.09
N VAL A 635 -111.12 -14.37 32.10
CA VAL A 635 -109.70 -14.00 32.07
C VAL A 635 -108.72 -15.00 31.45
N ALA A 636 -108.27 -14.57 30.26
CA ALA A 636 -106.92 -14.58 29.70
C ALA A 636 -106.10 -15.88 29.72
N ALA A 637 -105.77 -16.32 28.50
CA ALA A 637 -104.41 -16.26 27.98
C ALA A 637 -104.48 -15.91 26.49
#